data_AF-A0A351BDH7-F1
#
_entry.id   AF-A0A351BDH7-F1
#
_cell.length_a   1.000
_cell.length_b   1.000
_cell.length_c   1.000
_cell.angle_alpha   90.00
_cell.angle_beta   90.00
_cell.angle_gamma   90.00
#
_symmetry.space_group_name_H-M   'P 1'
#
loop_
_entity.id
_entity.type
_entity.pdbx_description
1 polymer ?
#
loop_
_entity_poly.entity_id
_entity_poly.type
_entity_poly.pdbx_seq_one_letter_code
_entity_poly.pdbx_strand_id
1 'polypeptide(L)'
;MTAMDEQQPGNVFLPICLLAVAMVIWSGFQASQLYQERNSLASLRSNQEATFRNAEKMRAQLEALASGTQKLATAGNRNAQAMVGALQQRGITINPEAKKPQ
;
A
#
# COMPACT_ATOMS: atom_id res chain seq x y z
N MET A 1 34.14 29.18 57.34
CA MET A 1 33.48 30.13 56.42
C MET A 1 33.46 29.44 55.07
N THR A 2 32.36 28.95 54.52
CA THR A 2 31.00 29.53 54.43
C THR A 2 29.99 28.47 54.00
N ALA A 3 28.76 28.63 54.49
CA ALA A 3 27.48 28.05 54.04
C ALA A 3 27.35 26.52 54.05
N MET A 4 26.85 25.99 55.17
CA MET A 4 25.96 24.82 55.13
C MET A 4 24.78 25.18 54.23
N ASP A 5 24.57 24.42 53.16
CA ASP A 5 23.31 24.40 52.41
C ASP A 5 22.15 24.21 53.40
N GLU A 6 21.42 25.30 53.67
CA GLU A 6 20.10 25.23 54.26
C GLU A 6 19.21 24.46 53.27
N GLN A 7 19.10 23.16 53.50
CA GLN A 7 18.02 22.34 52.96
C GLN A 7 16.72 22.88 53.55
N GLN A 8 16.19 23.93 52.94
CA GLN A 8 14.82 24.39 53.13
C GLN A 8 13.94 23.13 53.01
N PRO A 9 12.99 22.85 53.94
CA PRO A 9 12.01 21.80 53.75
C PRO A 9 11.09 22.22 52.60
N GLY A 10 11.63 22.10 51.39
CA GLY A 10 11.02 22.51 50.15
C GLY A 10 9.91 21.55 49.84
N ASN A 11 8.71 22.09 49.69
CA ASN A 11 7.49 21.37 49.41
C ASN A 11 7.68 20.34 48.26
N VAL A 12 7.89 19.07 48.62
CA VAL A 12 8.13 17.93 47.70
C VAL A 12 6.93 17.69 46.77
N PHE A 13 5.77 18.28 47.08
CA PHE A 13 4.58 18.24 46.25
C PHE A 13 4.78 18.90 44.88
N LEU A 14 5.49 20.03 44.82
CA LEU A 14 5.71 20.77 43.57
C LEU A 14 6.52 19.97 42.53
N PRO A 15 7.68 19.36 42.85
CA PRO A 15 8.40 18.52 41.90
C PRO A 15 7.63 17.25 41.52
N ILE A 16 6.83 16.66 42.42
CA ILE A 16 5.98 15.49 42.10
C ILE A 16 4.88 15.87 41.10
N CYS A 17 4.21 17.01 41.29
CA CYS A 17 3.21 17.50 40.35
C CYS A 17 3.81 17.77 38.96
N LEU A 18 5.01 18.36 38.90
CA LEU A 18 5.72 18.58 37.64
C LEU A 18 6.09 17.26 36.94
N LEU A 19 6.53 16.24 37.68
CA LEU A 19 6.79 14.91 37.11
C LEU A 19 5.52 14.25 36.58
N ALA A 20 4.40 14.37 37.29
CA ALA A 20 3.11 13.85 36.83
C ALA A 20 2.67 14.52 35.51
N VAL A 21 2.78 15.84 35.42
CA VAL A 21 2.48 16.58 34.18
C VAL A 21 3.44 16.19 33.05
N ALA A 22 4.74 16.06 33.34
CA ALA A 22 5.72 15.62 32.36
C ALA A 22 5.40 14.22 31.80
N MET A 23 4.97 13.27 32.65
CA MET A 23 4.55 11.94 32.21
C MET A 23 3.30 11.98 31.32
N VAL A 24 2.32 12.84 31.63
CA VAL A 24 1.12 13.00 30.80
C VAL A 24 1.46 13.56 29.43
N ILE A 25 2.30 14.60 29.37
CA ILE A 25 2.77 15.19 28.11
C ILE A 25 3.53 14.16 27.29
N TRP A 26 4.44 13.42 27.92
CA TRP A 26 5.22 12.37 27.26
C TRP A 26 4.33 11.27 26.68
N SER A 27 3.33 10.82 27.44
CA SER A 27 2.37 9.81 26.98
C SER A 27 1.50 10.32 25.84
N GLY A 28 1.06 11.58 25.89
CA GLY A 28 0.30 12.20 24.79
C GLY A 28 1.13 12.32 23.52
N PHE A 29 2.41 12.66 23.66
CA PHE A 29 3.34 12.72 22.53
C PHE A 29 3.58 11.33 21.91
N GLN A 30 3.78 10.28 22.72
CA GLN A 30 3.89 8.90 22.22
C GLN A 30 2.62 8.43 21.51
N ALA A 31 1.44 8.79 22.03
CA ALA A 31 0.17 8.44 21.41
C ALA A 31 0.01 9.07 20.01
N SER A 32 0.45 10.33 19.85
CA SER A 32 0.43 11.03 18.56
C SER A 32 1.34 10.37 17.52
N GLN A 33 2.54 9.95 17.92
CA GLN A 33 3.44 9.19 17.03
C GLN A 33 2.81 7.89 16.55
N LEU A 34 2.17 7.15 17.47
CA LEU A 34 1.49 5.91 17.11
C LEU A 34 0.34 6.16 16.13
N TYR A 35 -0.40 7.28 16.20
CA TYR A 35 -1.42 7.65 15.21
C TYR A 35 -0.85 7.96 13.82
N GLN A 36 0.34 8.56 13.74
CA GLN A 36 0.98 8.80 12.45
C GLN A 36 1.44 7.50 11.77
N GLU A 37 1.94 6.53 12.53
CA GLU A 37 2.37 5.24 11.99
C GLU A 37 1.21 4.45 11.36
N ARG A 38 0.03 4.45 11.99
CA ARG A 38 -1.18 3.81 11.43
C ARG A 38 -1.62 4.48 10.13
N ASN A 39 -1.55 5.80 10.05
CA ASN A 39 -1.85 6.53 8.83
C ASN A 39 -0.85 6.22 7.70
N SER A 40 0.43 6.04 8.02
CA SER A 40 1.44 5.62 7.04
C SER A 40 1.15 4.22 6.49
N LEU A 41 0.82 3.25 7.37
CA LEU A 41 0.44 1.89 6.96
C LEU A 41 -0.87 1.86 6.16
N ALA A 42 -1.86 2.66 6.54
CA ALA A 42 -3.12 2.78 5.82
C ALA A 42 -2.92 3.38 4.42
N SER A 43 -2.06 4.40 4.29
CA SER A 43 -1.67 5.00 3.01
C SER A 43 -0.94 4.00 2.10
N LEU A 44 -0.02 3.23 2.66
CA LEU A 44 0.66 2.15 1.92
C LEU A 44 -0.33 1.09 1.43
N ARG A 45 -1.31 0.70 2.27
CA ARG A 45 -2.38 -0.22 1.86
C ARG A 45 -3.26 0.36 0.76
N SER A 46 -3.68 1.62 0.85
CA SER A 46 -4.49 2.25 -0.20
C SER A 46 -3.74 2.35 -1.53
N ASN A 47 -2.42 2.59 -1.48
CA ASN A 47 -1.58 2.60 -2.67
C ASN A 47 -1.49 1.22 -3.32
N GLN A 48 -1.41 0.14 -2.52
CA GLN A 48 -1.42 -1.23 -3.06
C GLN A 48 -2.76 -1.58 -3.73
N GLU A 49 -3.88 -1.14 -3.18
CA GLU A 49 -5.20 -1.39 -3.76
C GLU A 49 -5.40 -0.65 -5.10
N ALA A 50 -4.90 0.59 -5.19
CA ALA A 50 -4.90 1.34 -6.44
C ALA A 50 -4.03 0.65 -7.52
N THR A 51 -2.82 0.20 -7.17
CA THR A 51 -1.95 -0.54 -8.07
C THR A 51 -2.59 -1.84 -8.55
N PHE A 52 -3.22 -2.60 -7.65
CA PHE A 52 -3.90 -3.84 -8.00
C PHE A 52 -5.07 -3.61 -8.96
N ARG A 53 -5.95 -2.65 -8.67
CA ARG A 53 -7.06 -2.29 -9.57
C ARG A 53 -6.59 -1.83 -10.96
N ASN A 54 -5.47 -1.11 -11.03
CA ASN A 54 -4.89 -0.69 -12.30
C ASN A 54 -4.32 -1.88 -13.09
N ALA A 55 -3.65 -2.81 -12.41
CA ALA A 55 -3.15 -4.03 -13.02
C ALA A 55 -4.30 -4.92 -13.53
N GLU A 56 -5.40 -5.03 -12.78
CA GLU A 56 -6.60 -5.77 -13.17
C GLU A 56 -7.25 -5.18 -14.42
N LYS A 57 -7.40 -3.85 -14.48
CA LYS A 57 -7.88 -3.15 -15.68
C LYS A 57 -6.96 -3.38 -16.88
N MET A 58 -5.65 -3.28 -16.70
CA MET A 58 -4.68 -3.52 -17.78
C MET A 58 -4.77 -4.96 -18.29
N ARG A 59 -4.89 -5.94 -17.38
CA ARG A 59 -5.10 -7.35 -17.74
C ARG A 59 -6.39 -7.53 -18.55
N ALA A 60 -7.50 -6.94 -18.11
CA ALA A 60 -8.77 -7.03 -18.83
C ALA A 60 -8.69 -6.43 -20.24
N GLN A 61 -7.97 -5.31 -20.42
CA GLN A 61 -7.74 -4.71 -21.73
C GLN A 61 -6.87 -5.61 -22.64
N LEU A 62 -5.79 -6.18 -22.08
CA LEU A 62 -4.93 -7.11 -22.82
C LEU A 62 -5.69 -8.37 -23.24
N GLU A 63 -6.54 -8.92 -22.36
CA GLU A 63 -7.39 -10.07 -22.67
C GLU A 63 -8.40 -9.76 -23.78
N ALA A 64 -9.02 -8.57 -23.74
CA ALA A 64 -9.94 -8.12 -24.78
C ALA A 64 -9.23 -8.02 -26.15
N LEU A 65 -8.03 -7.43 -26.18
CA LEU A 65 -7.21 -7.34 -27.39
C LEU A 65 -6.80 -8.73 -27.89
N ALA A 66 -6.30 -9.60 -27.02
CA ALA A 66 -5.91 -10.96 -27.38
C ALA A 66 -7.09 -11.75 -27.96
N SER A 67 -8.27 -11.69 -27.33
CA SER A 67 -9.46 -12.36 -27.85
C SER A 67 -9.93 -11.77 -29.19
N GLY A 68 -9.83 -10.45 -29.37
CA GLY A 68 -10.16 -9.77 -30.61
C GLY A 68 -9.22 -10.16 -31.75
N THR A 69 -7.91 -10.17 -31.50
CA THR A 69 -6.89 -10.63 -32.44
C THR A 69 -7.08 -12.11 -32.78
N GLN A 70 -7.38 -12.95 -31.80
CA GLN A 70 -7.66 -14.37 -32.05
C GLN A 70 -8.92 -14.56 -32.92
N LYS A 71 -10.01 -13.84 -32.63
CA LYS A 71 -11.23 -13.87 -33.46
C LYS A 71 -10.97 -13.42 -34.89
N LEU A 72 -10.17 -12.37 -35.08
CA LEU A 72 -9.74 -11.91 -36.40
C LEU A 72 -8.88 -12.98 -37.11
N ALA A 73 -8.00 -13.67 -36.39
CA ALA A 73 -7.17 -14.74 -36.93
C ALA A 73 -8.02 -15.93 -37.38
N THR A 74 -9.00 -16.34 -36.57
CA THR A 74 -9.96 -17.40 -36.90
C THR A 74 -10.88 -17.01 -38.07
N ALA A 75 -11.24 -15.74 -38.20
CA ALA A 75 -12.00 -15.20 -39.33
C ALA A 75 -11.18 -15.08 -40.64
N GLY A 76 -9.92 -15.55 -40.66
CA GLY A 76 -9.08 -15.59 -41.86
C GLY A 76 -8.22 -14.36 -42.10
N ASN A 77 -8.10 -13.45 -41.13
CA ASN A 77 -7.21 -12.29 -41.25
C ASN A 77 -5.73 -12.74 -41.11
N ARG A 78 -4.97 -12.65 -42.22
CA ARG A 78 -3.55 -13.03 -42.27
C ARG A 78 -2.66 -12.30 -41.27
N ASN A 79 -2.91 -11.01 -41.01
CA ASN A 79 -2.11 -10.24 -40.07
C ASN A 79 -2.36 -10.68 -38.62
N ALA A 80 -3.61 -11.02 -38.29
CA ALA A 80 -3.95 -11.52 -36.97
C ALA A 80 -3.41 -12.95 -36.73
N GLN A 81 -3.41 -13.81 -37.75
CA GLN A 81 -2.79 -15.15 -37.69
C GLN A 81 -1.29 -15.07 -37.43
N ALA A 82 -0.58 -14.13 -38.07
CA ALA A 82 0.84 -13.91 -37.82
C ALA A 82 1.11 -13.48 -36.36
N MET A 83 0.25 -12.62 -35.79
CA MET A 83 0.34 -12.20 -34.40
C MET A 83 0.09 -13.35 -33.42
N VAL A 84 -0.93 -14.18 -33.66
CA VAL A 84 -1.23 -15.37 -32.84
C VAL A 84 -0.07 -16.38 -32.91
N GLY A 85 0.47 -16.62 -34.10
CA GLY A 85 1.64 -17.50 -34.28
C GLY A 85 2.87 -17.00 -33.52
N ALA A 86 3.15 -15.69 -33.55
CA ALA A 86 4.24 -15.09 -32.78
C ALA A 86 4.02 -15.17 -31.26
N LEU A 87 2.77 -15.05 -30.79
CA LEU A 87 2.42 -15.21 -29.38
C LEU A 87 2.55 -16.66 -28.93
N GLN A 88 2.14 -17.61 -29.77
CA GLN A 88 2.29 -19.04 -29.52
C GLN A 88 3.77 -19.46 -29.48
N GLN A 89 4.62 -18.90 -30.36
CA GLN A 89 6.08 -19.09 -30.32
C GLN A 89 6.72 -18.57 -29.02
N ARG A 90 6.12 -17.56 -28.38
CA ARG A 90 6.55 -17.03 -27.09
C ARG A 90 5.93 -17.76 -25.88
N GLY A 91 5.24 -18.88 -26.11
CA GLY A 91 4.59 -19.68 -25.07
C GLY A 91 3.26 -19.12 -24.56
N ILE A 92 2.74 -18.05 -25.17
CA ILE A 92 1.45 -17.44 -24.80
C ILE A 92 0.38 -18.08 -25.69
N THR A 93 -0.34 -19.06 -25.14
CA THR A 93 -1.48 -19.67 -25.83
C THR A 93 -2.71 -18.79 -25.63
N ILE A 94 -3.15 -18.08 -26.67
CA ILE A 94 -4.42 -17.35 -26.65
C ILE A 94 -5.54 -18.36 -26.89
N ASN A 95 -6.36 -18.61 -25.87
CA ASN A 95 -7.45 -19.57 -25.96
C ASN A 95 -8.78 -18.80 -26.06
N PRO A 96 -9.43 -18.73 -27.25
CA PRO A 96 -10.62 -17.89 -27.47
C PRO A 96 -11.85 -18.37 -26.69
N GLU A 97 -11.82 -19.60 -26.18
CA GLU A 97 -12.88 -20.22 -25.39
C GLU A 97 -12.54 -20.35 -23.91
N ALA A 98 -11.43 -19.74 -23.44
CA ALA A 98 -11.15 -19.61 -22.02
C ALA A 98 -12.18 -18.66 -21.38
N LYS A 99 -13.31 -19.27 -21.05
CA LYS A 99 -14.42 -18.81 -20.24
C LYS A 99 -14.01 -17.68 -19.28
N LYS A 100 -14.66 -16.53 -19.46
CA LYS A 100 -14.82 -15.47 -18.46
C LYS A 100 -14.91 -16.10 -17.05
N PRO A 101 -14.01 -15.81 -16.10
CA PRO A 101 -14.34 -16.08 -14.71
C PRO A 101 -15.57 -15.24 -14.39
N GLN A 102 -16.64 -15.92 -13.97
CA GLN A 102 -17.85 -15.28 -13.48
C GLN A 102 -17.60 -14.61 -12.13
#